data_AF-A0A951NFU1-F1
#
_entry.id   AF-A0A951NFU1-F1
#
_cell.length_a   1.000
_cell.length_b   1.000
_cell.length_c   1.000
_cell.angle_alpha   90.00
_cell.angle_beta   90.00
_cell.angle_gamma   90.00
#
_symmetry.space_group_name_H-M   'P 1'
#
loop_
_entity.id
_entity.type
_entity.pdbx_description
1 polymer ?
#
loop_
_entity_poly.entity_id
_entity_poly.type
_entity_poly.pdbx_seq_one_letter_code
_entity_poly.pdbx_strand_id
1 'polypeptide(L)'
;MAEPLPRPEEWLHPKVISEHAFDKLGLLDCTLAEFELAIEHAEVIEETELPIGAKELVVTVEWKRALHTVVVVDEARGEERIVTVYEPDPERWSADYRRRG
;
A
#
# COMPACT_ATOMS: atom_id res chain seq x y z
N MET A 1 5.09 -21.45 -4.36
CA MET A 1 3.87 -21.30 -3.55
C MET A 1 3.87 -19.86 -3.10
N ALA A 2 2.81 -19.08 -3.35
CA ALA A 2 2.72 -17.72 -2.85
C ALA A 2 2.83 -17.74 -1.31
N GLU A 3 3.53 -16.77 -0.75
CA GLU A 3 3.67 -16.66 0.71
C GLU A 3 2.31 -16.39 1.37
N PRO A 4 2.10 -16.89 2.60
CA PRO A 4 0.87 -16.60 3.32
C PRO A 4 0.78 -15.11 3.67
N LEU A 5 -0.32 -14.47 3.28
CA LEU A 5 -0.62 -13.08 3.65
C LEU A 5 -1.31 -13.03 5.03
N PRO A 6 -1.05 -11.98 5.84
CA PRO A 6 -0.19 -10.84 5.53
C PRO A 6 1.31 -11.13 5.67
N ARG A 7 2.14 -10.46 4.86
CA ARG A 7 3.61 -10.48 4.97
C ARG A 7 4.16 -9.04 5.04
N PRO A 8 5.34 -8.80 5.65
CA PRO A 8 6.02 -7.52 5.54
C PRO A 8 6.25 -7.16 4.08
N GLU A 9 6.10 -5.88 3.75
CA GLU A 9 6.43 -5.40 2.41
C GLU A 9 7.94 -5.20 2.27
N GLU A 10 8.50 -5.81 1.24
CA GLU A 10 9.93 -5.72 0.92
C GLU A 10 10.11 -4.88 -0.34
N TRP A 11 10.49 -3.62 -0.16
CA TRP A 11 10.72 -2.69 -1.27
C TRP A 11 12.00 -3.05 -2.03
N LEU A 12 11.86 -3.59 -3.25
CA LEU A 12 12.98 -4.02 -4.10
C LEU A 12 13.36 -2.96 -5.15
N HIS A 13 12.41 -2.09 -5.46
CA HIS A 13 12.53 -1.05 -6.47
C HIS A 13 12.26 0.35 -5.90
N PRO A 14 12.69 1.42 -6.61
CA PRO A 14 12.33 2.77 -6.24
C PRO A 14 10.81 2.97 -6.20
N LYS A 15 10.32 3.56 -5.11
CA LYS A 15 8.93 3.97 -4.94
C LYS A 15 8.61 5.13 -5.86
N VAL A 16 7.54 5.02 -6.64
CA VAL A 16 7.06 6.10 -7.51
C VAL A 16 5.63 6.45 -7.14
N ILE A 17 5.43 7.63 -6.59
CA ILE A 17 4.09 8.11 -6.20
C ILE A 17 3.42 8.73 -7.42
N SER A 18 2.24 8.23 -7.77
CA SER A 18 1.41 8.83 -8.82
C SER A 18 0.82 10.17 -8.36
N GLU A 19 0.50 11.06 -9.31
CA GLU A 19 -0.19 12.32 -9.03
C GLU A 19 -1.49 12.09 -8.24
N HIS A 20 -2.26 11.05 -8.62
CA HIS A 20 -3.48 10.68 -7.91
C HIS A 20 -3.24 10.30 -6.45
N ALA A 21 -2.21 9.49 -6.17
CA ALA A 21 -1.87 9.13 -4.81
C ALA A 21 -1.39 10.36 -4.01
N PHE A 22 -0.61 11.24 -4.63
CA PHE A 22 -0.14 12.47 -4.00
C PHE A 22 -1.30 13.39 -3.59
N ASP A 23 -2.29 13.58 -4.46
CA ASP A 23 -3.49 14.35 -4.15
C ASP A 23 -4.28 13.72 -2.99
N LYS A 24 -4.35 12.38 -2.94
CA LYS A 24 -5.02 11.66 -1.86
C LYS A 24 -4.34 11.86 -0.51
N LEU A 25 -3.01 11.86 -0.45
CA LEU A 25 -2.26 12.16 0.78
C LEU A 25 -2.63 13.55 1.31
N GLY A 26 -2.71 14.55 0.44
CA GLY A 26 -3.15 15.89 0.81
C GLY A 26 -4.58 15.93 1.37
N LEU A 27 -5.51 15.19 0.78
CA LEU A 27 -6.88 15.07 1.28
C LEU A 27 -6.97 14.34 2.62
N LEU A 28 -6.01 13.47 2.91
CA LEU A 28 -5.89 12.74 4.17
C LEU A 28 -5.14 13.52 5.25
N ASP A 29 -4.73 14.77 4.99
CA ASP A 29 -3.89 15.56 5.88
C ASP A 29 -2.63 14.78 6.30
N CYS A 30 -2.01 14.11 5.32
CA CYS A 30 -0.79 13.31 5.48
C CYS A 30 0.29 13.92 4.58
N THR A 31 1.38 14.36 5.19
CA THR A 31 2.52 14.87 4.44
C THR A 31 3.24 13.74 3.72
N LEU A 32 3.94 14.07 2.63
CA LEU A 32 4.77 13.09 1.93
C LEU A 32 5.79 12.44 2.85
N ALA A 33 6.45 13.21 3.72
CA ALA A 33 7.47 12.69 4.63
C ALA A 33 6.89 11.72 5.69
N GLU A 34 5.70 12.02 6.22
CA GLU A 34 5.01 11.09 7.13
C GLU A 34 4.64 9.80 6.41
N PHE A 35 4.13 9.90 5.19
CA PHE A 35 3.77 8.74 4.39
C PHE A 35 4.98 7.89 4.03
N GLU A 36 6.07 8.51 3.57
CA GLU A 36 7.33 7.83 3.26
C GLU A 36 7.90 7.10 4.47
N LEU A 37 7.81 7.67 5.67
CA LEU A 37 8.22 6.97 6.88
C LEU A 37 7.31 5.79 7.21
N ALA A 38 6.00 5.99 7.11
CA ALA A 38 5.01 4.98 7.50
C ALA A 38 5.05 3.75 6.58
N ILE A 39 5.21 3.97 5.27
CA ILE A 39 5.16 2.91 4.27
C ILE A 39 6.37 1.95 4.32
N GLU A 40 7.47 2.32 4.97
CA GLU A 40 8.61 1.43 5.23
C GLU A 40 8.26 0.27 6.18
N HIS A 41 7.16 0.36 6.92
CA HIS A 41 6.68 -0.68 7.83
C HIS A 41 5.36 -1.30 7.37
N ALA A 42 5.02 -1.18 6.08
CA ALA A 42 3.79 -1.72 5.53
C ALA A 42 3.79 -3.26 5.48
N GLU A 43 2.58 -3.83 5.44
CA GLU A 43 2.36 -5.25 5.21
C GLU A 43 1.49 -5.45 3.98
N VAL A 44 1.86 -6.39 3.10
CA VAL A 44 1.00 -6.83 2.00
C VAL A 44 -0.15 -7.65 2.56
N ILE A 45 -1.38 -7.27 2.23
CA ILE A 45 -2.61 -7.93 2.69
C ILE A 45 -3.42 -8.56 1.56
N GLU A 46 -3.28 -8.04 0.33
CA GLU A 46 -3.78 -8.68 -0.90
C GLU A 46 -2.70 -8.56 -1.98
N GLU A 47 -2.51 -9.60 -2.78
CA GLU A 47 -1.58 -9.61 -3.90
C GLU A 47 -2.29 -10.22 -5.12
N THR A 48 -2.07 -9.66 -6.30
CA THR A 48 -2.60 -10.17 -7.57
C THR A 48 -1.50 -10.12 -8.62
N GLU A 49 -1.13 -11.28 -9.15
CA GLU A 49 -0.15 -11.39 -10.23
C GLU A 49 -0.63 -10.63 -11.48
N LEU A 50 0.29 -9.92 -12.12
CA LEU A 50 0.12 -9.23 -13.38
C LEU A 50 1.16 -9.74 -14.40
N PRO A 51 0.93 -9.59 -15.72
CA PRO A 51 1.92 -9.98 -16.72
C PRO A 51 3.29 -9.28 -16.61
N ILE A 52 3.35 -8.15 -15.89
CA ILE A 52 4.54 -7.30 -15.77
C ILE A 52 5.07 -7.22 -14.32
N GLY A 53 4.54 -8.03 -13.40
CA GLY A 53 4.86 -8.00 -11.98
C GLY A 53 3.62 -8.29 -11.13
N ALA A 54 3.29 -7.43 -10.17
CA ALA A 54 2.19 -7.65 -9.25
C ALA A 54 1.41 -6.36 -8.93
N LYS A 55 0.17 -6.52 -8.50
CA LYS A 55 -0.60 -5.50 -7.82
C LYS A 55 -0.79 -5.91 -6.38
N GLU A 56 -0.33 -5.08 -5.47
CA GLU A 56 -0.42 -5.29 -4.03
C GLU A 56 -1.34 -4.26 -3.39
N LEU A 57 -2.07 -4.71 -2.38
CA LEU A 57 -2.70 -3.85 -1.40
C LEU A 57 -1.88 -3.99 -0.13
N VAL A 58 -1.27 -2.89 0.29
CA VAL A 58 -0.48 -2.84 1.52
C VAL A 58 -1.22 -2.03 2.57
N VAL A 59 -1.10 -2.46 3.83
CA VAL A 59 -1.62 -1.74 4.99
C VAL A 59 -0.47 -1.13 5.78
N THR A 60 -0.64 0.11 6.17
CA THR A 60 0.23 0.80 7.12
C THR A 60 -0.62 1.21 8.31
N VAL A 61 -0.20 0.89 9.53
CA VAL A 61 -0.91 1.28 10.76
C VAL A 61 0.00 2.15 11.61
N GLU A 62 -0.23 3.46 11.59
CA GLU A 62 0.51 4.43 12.41
C GLU A 62 -0.42 5.03 13.46
N TRP A 63 -0.16 4.69 14.73
CA TRP A 63 -0.90 5.10 15.93
C TRP A 63 -2.41 4.88 15.85
N LYS A 64 -3.14 5.82 15.25
CA LYS A 64 -4.61 5.86 15.21
C LYS A 64 -5.20 5.68 13.81
N ARG A 65 -4.37 5.64 12.76
CA ARG A 65 -4.85 5.65 11.37
C ARG A 65 -4.24 4.48 10.63
N ALA A 66 -5.10 3.70 9.99
CA ALA A 66 -4.68 2.73 9.00
C ALA A 66 -4.75 3.39 7.62
N LEU A 67 -3.75 3.15 6.79
CA LEU A 67 -3.75 3.54 5.38
C LEU A 67 -3.67 2.28 4.54
N HIS A 68 -4.56 2.18 3.57
CA HIS A 68 -4.51 1.23 2.49
C HIS A 68 -3.87 1.88 1.29
N THR A 69 -2.80 1.28 0.81
CA THR A 69 -2.04 1.75 -0.34
C THR A 69 -2.06 0.69 -1.42
N VAL A 70 -2.40 1.08 -2.64
CA VAL A 70 -2.30 0.19 -3.79
C VAL A 70 -0.96 0.42 -4.46
N VAL A 71 -0.16 -0.63 -4.54
CA VAL A 71 1.16 -0.64 -5.18
C VAL A 71 1.08 -1.50 -6.44
N VAL A 72 1.72 -1.06 -7.51
CA VAL A 72 1.98 -1.88 -8.68
C VAL A 72 3.48 -2.06 -8.78
N VAL A 73 3.92 -3.30 -8.58
CA VAL A 73 5.29 -3.73 -8.83
C VAL A 73 5.42 -3.91 -10.34
N ASP A 74 6.13 -3.01 -11.01
CA ASP A 74 6.42 -3.08 -12.45
C ASP A 74 7.88 -3.54 -12.62
N GLU A 75 8.06 -4.86 -12.78
CA GLU A 75 9.38 -5.47 -12.94
C GLU A 75 10.05 -5.02 -14.24
N ALA A 76 9.27 -4.71 -15.29
CA ALA A 76 9.80 -4.29 -16.58
C ALA A 76 10.43 -2.90 -16.51
N ARG A 77 9.88 -2.01 -15.67
CA ARG A 77 10.42 -0.67 -15.41
C ARG A 77 11.34 -0.62 -14.19
N GLY A 78 11.30 -1.63 -13.34
CA GLY A 78 12.01 -1.66 -12.07
C GLY A 78 11.54 -0.54 -11.14
N GLU A 79 10.21 -0.37 -11.01
CA GLU A 79 9.58 0.61 -10.12
C GLU A 79 8.44 -0.02 -9.32
N GLU A 80 8.23 0.47 -8.10
CA GLU A 80 7.07 0.15 -7.27
C GLU A 80 6.16 1.37 -7.20
N ARG A 81 5.13 1.36 -8.04
CA ARG A 81 4.28 2.52 -8.29
C ARG A 81 3.10 2.56 -7.31
N ILE A 82 3.05 3.60 -6.50
CA ILE A 82 1.95 3.87 -5.58
C ILE A 82 0.83 4.56 -6.36
N VAL A 83 -0.25 3.81 -6.60
CA VAL A 83 -1.38 4.21 -7.45
C VAL A 83 -2.41 5.01 -6.68
N THR A 84 -2.71 4.64 -5.44
CA THR A 84 -3.67 5.37 -4.60
C THR A 84 -3.43 5.04 -3.13
N VAL A 85 -3.88 5.94 -2.25
CA VAL A 85 -3.85 5.80 -0.79
C VAL A 85 -5.22 6.19 -0.25
N TYR A 86 -5.76 5.42 0.70
CA TYR A 86 -7.05 5.71 1.32
C TYR A 86 -7.14 5.14 2.74
N GLU A 87 -8.03 5.69 3.57
CA GLU A 87 -8.37 5.08 4.85
C GLU A 87 -9.36 3.93 4.63
N PRO A 88 -9.10 2.73 5.17
CA PRO A 88 -10.01 1.62 5.06
C PRO A 88 -11.29 1.90 5.85
N ASP A 89 -12.43 1.55 5.25
CA ASP A 89 -13.75 1.66 5.87
C ASP A 89 -13.92 0.58 6.97
N PRO A 90 -14.09 0.96 8.24
CA PRO A 90 -14.19 0.00 9.35
C PRO A 90 -15.45 -0.89 9.28
N GLU A 91 -16.46 -0.54 8.49
CA GLU A 91 -17.63 -1.41 8.27
C GLU A 91 -17.35 -2.52 7.25
N ARG A 92 -16.34 -2.33 6.39
CA ARG A 92 -15.99 -3.24 5.29
C ARG A 92 -14.77 -4.10 5.58
N TRP A 93 -13.97 -3.71 6.55
CA TRP A 93 -12.72 -4.35 6.91
C TRP A 93 -12.77 -4.88 8.35
N SER A 94 -12.01 -5.93 8.61
CA SER A 94 -11.77 -6.42 9.97
C SER A 94 -11.16 -5.33 10.85
N ALA A 95 -11.24 -5.50 12.17
CA ALA A 95 -10.74 -4.51 13.13
C ALA A 95 -9.22 -4.24 13.03
N ASP A 96 -8.48 -5.18 12.45
CA ASP A 96 -7.05 -5.04 12.14
C ASP A 96 -6.79 -4.49 10.72
N TYR A 97 -7.84 -4.15 9.97
CA TYR A 97 -7.83 -3.66 8.59
C TYR A 97 -7.22 -4.59 7.54
N ARG A 98 -6.88 -5.84 7.89
CA ARG A 98 -6.14 -6.76 7.01
C ARG A 98 -7.02 -7.65 6.15
N ARG A 99 -8.32 -7.80 6.49
CA ARG A 99 -9.24 -8.70 5.80
C ARG A 99 -10.56 -8.01 5.48
N ARG A 100 -11.08 -8.25 4.27
CA ARG A 100 -12.39 -7.75 3.85
C ARG A 100 -13.50 -8.72 4.27
N GLY A 101 -14.63 -8.18 4.74
CA GLY A 101 -15.84 -8.93 5.10
C GLY A 101 -16.79 -9.12 3.93
#